data_AF-A0A1H2SKC9-F1
#
_entry.id   AF-A0A1H2SKC9-F1
#
_cell.length_a   1.000
_cell.length_b   1.000
_cell.length_c   1.000
_cell.angle_alpha   90.00
_cell.angle_beta   90.00
_cell.angle_gamma   90.00
#
_symmetry.space_group_name_H-M   'P 1'
#
loop_
_entity.id
_entity.type
_entity.pdbx_description
1 polymer ?
#
loop_
_entity_poly.entity_id
_entity_poly.type
_entity_poly.pdbx_seq_one_letter_code
_entity_poly.pdbx_strand_id
1 'polypeptide(L)' 'MSLKPNNLLPLLSYFEKCHEGDLLSFTQWLDKAIYMFHYLPTDSFSEMDRQNVCHVLMELKEAILKIHVEKNNCA' A
#
# COMPACT_ATOMS: atom_id res chain seq x y z
N MET A 1 -21.90 12.80 -6.93
CA MET A 1 -22.09 12.22 -5.59
C MET A 1 -21.13 12.90 -4.64
N SER A 2 -21.59 13.38 -3.48
CA SER A 2 -20.66 13.83 -2.43
C SER A 2 -20.03 12.59 -1.81
N LEU A 3 -18.72 12.42 -1.99
CA LEU A 3 -17.95 11.35 -1.35
C LEU A 3 -17.88 11.66 0.14
N LYS A 4 -18.69 10.97 0.95
CA LYS A 4 -18.50 10.99 2.40
C LYS A 4 -17.11 10.40 2.70
N PRO A 5 -16.32 11.00 3.60
CA PRO A 5 -15.04 10.43 3.98
C PRO A 5 -15.25 9.00 4.50
N ASN A 6 -14.50 8.04 3.97
CA ASN A 6 -14.51 6.68 4.50
C ASN A 6 -13.89 6.68 5.90
N ASN A 7 -14.46 5.91 6.82
CA ASN A 7 -13.84 5.67 8.12
C ASN A 7 -12.62 4.76 7.94
N LEU A 8 -11.42 5.30 8.13
CA LEU A 8 -10.16 4.57 7.95
C LEU A 8 -9.66 3.87 9.23
N LEU A 9 -10.39 3.96 10.35
CA LEU A 9 -10.01 3.30 11.61
C LEU A 9 -9.75 1.78 11.46
N PRO A 10 -10.57 1.00 10.72
CA PRO A 10 -10.30 -0.43 10.55
C PRO A 10 -8.97 -0.71 9.84
N LEU A 11 -8.58 0.15 8.90
CA LEU A 11 -7.32 0.04 8.17
C LEU A 11 -6.13 0.36 9.10
N LEU A 12 -6.27 1.39 9.94
CA LEU A 12 -5.28 1.72 10.97
C LEU A 12 -5.11 0.58 11.97
N SER A 13 -6.19 -0.01 12.48
CA SER A 13 -6.12 -1.15 13.39
C SER A 13 -5.48 -2.39 12.76
N TYR A 14 -5.75 -2.64 11.46
CA TYR A 14 -5.05 -3.70 10.72
C TYR A 14 -3.55 -3.44 10.64
N PHE A 15 -3.18 -2.20 10.31
CA PHE A 15 -1.79 -1.79 10.21
C PHE A 15 -1.05 -1.92 11.55
N GLU A 16 -1.64 -1.50 12.66
CA GLU A 16 -1.07 -1.70 14.01
C GLU A 16 -0.88 -3.19 14.32
N LYS A 17 -1.87 -4.03 14.01
CA LYS A 17 -1.80 -5.47 14.29
C LYS A 17 -0.75 -6.20 13.46
N CYS A 18 -0.60 -5.84 12.18
CA CYS A 18 0.23 -6.59 11.22
C CYS A 18 1.62 -6.00 11.01
N HIS A 19 1.80 -4.72 11.28
CA HIS A 19 3.05 -3.99 11.05
C HIS A 19 3.55 -3.25 12.29
N GLU A 20 2.91 -3.45 13.46
CA GLU A 20 3.30 -2.82 14.74
C GLU A 20 3.33 -1.28 14.68
N GLY A 21 2.54 -0.70 13.77
CA GLY A 21 2.55 0.75 13.55
C GLY A 21 3.76 1.25 12.73
N ASP A 22 4.65 0.36 12.27
CA ASP A 22 5.83 0.72 11.49
C ASP A 22 5.52 0.89 9.99
N LEU A 23 5.68 2.13 9.52
CA LEU A 23 5.45 2.49 8.12
C LEU A 23 6.48 1.83 7.19
N LEU A 24 7.72 1.60 7.64
CA LEU A 24 8.73 0.92 6.83
C LEU A 24 8.38 -0.54 6.59
N SER A 25 8.00 -1.27 7.64
CA SER A 25 7.49 -2.64 7.53
C SER A 25 6.35 -2.75 6.50
N PHE A 26 5.42 -1.79 6.49
CA PHE A 26 4.33 -1.80 5.51
C PHE A 26 4.80 -1.49 4.08
N THR A 27 5.73 -0.57 3.88
CA THR A 27 6.31 -0.34 2.54
C THR A 27 7.01 -1.57 1.98
N GLN A 28 7.72 -2.33 2.83
CA GLN A 28 8.35 -3.59 2.45
C GLN A 28 7.32 -4.67 2.10
N TRP A 29 6.17 -4.66 2.77
CA TRP A 29 5.07 -5.58 2.46
C TRP A 29 4.42 -5.25 1.12
N LEU A 30 4.25 -3.97 0.79
CA LEU A 30 3.78 -3.53 -0.54
C LEU A 30 4.75 -3.97 -1.65
N ASP A 31 6.06 -3.86 -1.41
CA ASP A 31 7.08 -4.37 -2.35
C ASP A 31 6.96 -5.87 -2.57
N LYS A 32 6.76 -6.64 -1.50
CA LYS A 32 6.52 -8.08 -1.59
C LYS A 32 5.22 -8.39 -2.34
N ALA A 33 4.15 -7.63 -2.10
CA ALA A 33 2.88 -7.81 -2.80
C ALA A 33 3.02 -7.57 -4.30
N ILE A 34 3.67 -6.48 -4.71
CA ILE A 34 3.97 -6.19 -6.11
C ILE A 34 4.82 -7.31 -6.71
N TYR A 35 5.89 -7.73 -6.02
CA TYR A 35 6.74 -8.83 -6.50
C TYR A 35 5.96 -10.13 -6.68
N MET A 36 5.20 -10.57 -5.67
CA MET A 36 4.38 -11.79 -5.73
C MET A 36 3.33 -11.73 -6.84
N PHE A 37 2.78 -10.55 -7.10
CA PHE A 37 1.77 -10.34 -8.13
C PHE A 37 2.30 -10.62 -9.55
N HIS A 38 3.60 -10.41 -9.80
CA HIS A 38 4.25 -10.79 -11.06
C HIS A 38 4.28 -12.31 -11.29
N TYR A 39 4.17 -13.13 -10.23
CA TYR A 39 4.17 -14.58 -10.33
C TYR A 39 2.77 -15.19 -10.45
N LEU A 40 1.71 -14.38 -10.37
CA LEU A 40 0.36 -14.90 -10.58
C LEU A 40 0.19 -15.37 -12.03
N PRO A 41 -0.59 -16.45 -12.27
CA PRO A 41 -0.88 -16.94 -13.62
C PRO A 41 -1.45 -15.86 -14.55
N THR A 42 -0.97 -15.80 -15.78
CA THR A 42 -1.32 -14.73 -16.76
C THR A 42 -2.78 -14.72 -17.19
N ASP A 43 -3.50 -15.82 -16.94
CA ASP A 43 -4.94 -15.96 -17.16
C ASP A 43 -5.80 -15.44 -15.99
N SER A 44 -5.20 -15.17 -14.83
CA SER A 44 -5.92 -14.67 -13.63
C SER A 44 -6.24 -13.17 -13.68
N PHE A 45 -5.45 -12.39 -14.42
CA PHE A 45 -5.59 -10.95 -14.58
C PHE A 45 -5.18 -10.53 -15.98
N SER A 46 -5.90 -9.60 -16.60
CA SER A 46 -5.46 -8.98 -17.85
C SER A 46 -4.17 -8.19 -17.62
N GLU A 47 -3.42 -7.93 -18.69
CA GLU A 47 -2.21 -7.11 -18.62
C GLU A 47 -2.52 -5.71 -18.08
N MET A 48 -3.66 -5.12 -18.47
CA MET A 48 -4.11 -3.82 -18.00
C MET A 48 -4.44 -3.84 -16.51
N ASP A 49 -5.16 -4.85 -16.02
CA ASP A 49 -5.44 -4.99 -14.59
C ASP A 49 -4.15 -5.12 -13.80
N ARG A 50 -3.16 -5.83 -14.36
CA ARG A 50 -1.87 -5.99 -13.70
C ARG A 50 -1.14 -4.67 -13.56
N GLN A 51 -1.07 -3.90 -14.64
CA GLN A 51 -0.45 -2.57 -14.62
C GLN A 51 -1.17 -1.65 -13.64
N ASN A 52 -2.50 -1.65 -13.63
CA ASN A 52 -3.31 -0.82 -12.74
C ASN A 52 -3.07 -1.17 -11.26
N VAL A 53 -3.08 -2.46 -10.91
CA VAL A 53 -2.82 -2.90 -9.52
C VAL A 53 -1.41 -2.52 -9.08
N CYS A 54 -0.39 -2.81 -9.90
CA CYS A 54 0.99 -2.43 -9.58
C CYS A 54 1.13 -0.92 -9.40
N HIS A 55 0.51 -0.12 -10.27
CA HIS A 55 0.55 1.34 -10.18
C HIS A 55 -0.07 1.85 -8.88
N VAL A 56 -1.27 1.37 -8.51
CA VAL A 56 -1.94 1.78 -7.26
C VAL A 56 -1.12 1.38 -6.03
N LEU A 57 -0.52 0.19 -6.01
CA LEU A 57 0.33 -0.25 -4.90
C LEU A 57 1.61 0.60 -4.79
N MET A 58 2.19 1.02 -5.92
CA MET A 58 3.34 1.92 -5.95
C MET A 58 3.00 3.33 -5.45
N GLU A 59 1.88 3.92 -5.90
CA GLU A 59 1.41 5.22 -5.42
C GLU A 59 1.17 5.21 -3.91
N LEU A 60 0.55 4.15 -3.40
CA LEU A 60 0.35 3.97 -1.96
C LEU A 60 1.68 3.89 -1.21
N LYS A 61 2.64 3.11 -1.72
CA LYS A 61 3.99 3.01 -1.14
C LYS A 61 4.68 4.36 -1.08
N GLU A 62 4.63 5.14 -2.16
CA GLU A 62 5.23 6.48 -2.21
C GLU A 62 4.60 7.43 -1.20
N ALA A 63 3.27 7.42 -1.07
CA ALA A 63 2.57 8.24 -0.09
C ALA A 63 3.01 7.90 1.34
N ILE A 64 3.13 6.61 1.67
CA ILE A 64 3.59 6.15 2.98
C ILE A 64 5.04 6.56 3.25
N LEU A 65 5.93 6.40 2.27
CA LEU A 65 7.34 6.81 2.40
C LEU A 65 7.46 8.31 2.62
N LYS A 66 6.69 9.14 1.90
CA LYS A 66 6.66 10.60 2.12
C LYS A 66 6.26 10.93 3.56
N ILE A 67 5.17 10.33 4.07
CA ILE A 67 4.71 10.50 5.45
C ILE A 67 5.78 10.07 6.46
N HIS A 68 6.46 8.94 6.23
CA HIS A 68 7.51 8.44 7.10
C HIS A 68 8.71 9.42 7.15
N VAL A 69 9.16 9.91 6.00
CA VAL A 69 10.26 10.88 5.90
C VAL A 69 9.87 12.19 6.57
N GLU A 70 8.67 12.72 6.33
CA GLU A 70 8.17 13.94 6.97
C GLU A 70 8.13 13.80 8.50
N LYS A 71 7.65 12.68 9.03
CA LYS A 71 7.63 12.42 10.48
C LYS A 71 9.03 12.39 11.09
N ASN A 72 10.01 11.81 10.39
CA ASN A 72 11.38 11.70 10.90
C ASN A 72 12.24 12.95 10.67
N ASN A 73 11.89 13.80 9.70
CA ASN A 73 12.56 15.09 9.49
C ASN A 73 12.03 16.19 10.42
N CYS A 74 10.88 15.97 11.07
CA CYS A 74 10.35 16.83 12.13
C CYS A 74 10.75 16.36 13.55
N ALA A 75 11.68 15.41 13.67
CA ALA A 75 12.25 14.91 14.93
C ALA A 75 13.60 15.55 15.24
#